data_AF-A0A847L5P3-F1
#
_entry.id   AF-A0A847L5P3-F1
#
_cell.length_a   1.000
_cell.length_b   1.000
_cell.length_c   1.000
_cell.angle_alpha   90.00
_cell.angle_beta   90.00
_cell.angle_gamma   90.00
#
_symmetry.space_group_name_H-M   'P 1'
#
loop_
_entity.id
_entity.type
_entity.pdbx_description
1 polymer ?
#
loop_
_entity_poly.entity_id
_entity_poly.type
_entity_poly.pdbx_seq_one_letter_code
_entity_poly.pdbx_strand_id
1 'polypeptide(L)'
;MKAKKLIIAFVAILALMIAMPMETTATPPPWAPAHGYRAKTRHIYFPQQNFYYDLHRGVYLYMTGQNWVTSVAIPTVYRNINLRVVPQIEMSIHTDYPYKYNHKHRAKYWNSKTQKEYYKRMEKNRKAYQKEMKKAQKDYYKRSKKATKKYYKNNGKKKRYR
;
A
#
# COMPACT_ATOMS: atom_id res chain seq x y z
N MET A 1 10.52 -2.56 55.90
CA MET A 1 11.31 -3.36 54.92
C MET A 1 10.48 -4.07 53.83
N LYS A 2 9.16 -4.31 54.02
CA LYS A 2 8.32 -5.04 53.04
C LYS A 2 8.01 -4.25 51.76
N ALA A 3 7.74 -2.94 51.88
CA ALA A 3 7.41 -2.08 50.73
C ALA A 3 8.58 -1.86 49.74
N LYS A 4 9.82 -1.77 50.24
CA LYS A 4 11.01 -1.60 49.38
C LYS A 4 11.27 -2.82 48.49
N LYS A 5 10.99 -4.04 49.01
CA LYS A 5 11.09 -5.29 48.23
C LYS A 5 9.98 -5.39 47.17
N LEU A 6 8.77 -4.91 47.49
CA LEU A 6 7.65 -4.82 46.55
C LEU A 6 7.91 -3.83 45.40
N ILE A 7 8.50 -2.67 45.68
CA ILE A 7 8.84 -1.68 44.66
C ILE A 7 9.93 -2.23 43.71
N ILE A 8 10.96 -2.87 44.25
CA ILE A 8 12.03 -3.49 43.44
C ILE A 8 11.46 -4.62 42.55
N ALA A 9 10.56 -5.45 43.09
CA ALA A 9 9.88 -6.49 42.31
C ALA A 9 9.00 -5.91 41.20
N PHE A 10 8.30 -4.81 41.44
CA PHE A 10 7.45 -4.15 40.45
C PHE A 10 8.27 -3.50 39.32
N VAL A 11 9.41 -2.89 39.64
CA VAL A 11 10.35 -2.34 38.65
C VAL A 11 10.98 -3.45 37.81
N ALA A 12 11.31 -4.60 38.40
CA ALA A 12 11.82 -5.76 37.67
C ALA A 12 10.79 -6.36 36.70
N ILE A 13 9.52 -6.46 37.11
CA ILE A 13 8.42 -6.93 36.26
C ILE A 13 8.12 -5.94 35.12
N LEU A 14 8.18 -4.63 35.38
CA LEU A 14 8.02 -3.60 34.36
C LEU A 14 9.17 -3.62 33.33
N ALA A 15 10.41 -3.84 33.79
CA ALA A 15 11.57 -3.99 32.91
C ALA A 15 11.48 -5.25 32.03
N LEU A 16 10.91 -6.34 32.54
CA LEU A 16 10.71 -7.58 31.79
C LEU A 16 9.68 -7.44 30.66
N MET A 17 8.64 -6.62 30.86
CA MET A 17 7.61 -6.35 29.86
C MET A 17 8.13 -5.52 28.66
N ILE A 18 9.13 -4.66 28.86
CA ILE A 18 9.78 -3.89 27.78
C ILE A 18 10.67 -4.80 26.91
N ALA A 19 11.20 -5.89 27.47
CA ALA A 19 12.14 -6.79 26.79
C ALA A 19 11.47 -7.84 25.90
N MET A 20 10.14 -7.98 25.95
CA MET A 20 9.42 -8.92 25.08
C MET A 20 9.27 -8.33 23.68
N PRO A 21 9.79 -8.97 22.62
CA PRO A 21 9.54 -8.52 21.25
C PRO A 21 8.05 -8.63 20.99
N MET A 22 7.42 -7.51 20.63
CA MET A 22 6.04 -7.48 20.19
C MET A 22 5.99 -8.16 18.83
N GLU A 23 5.79 -9.48 18.79
CA GLU A 23 5.47 -10.18 17.56
C GLU A 23 4.02 -9.83 17.19
N THR A 24 3.84 -8.64 16.62
CA THR A 24 2.58 -8.30 15.97
C THR A 24 2.50 -9.16 14.73
N THR A 25 1.67 -10.21 14.75
CA THR A 25 1.27 -10.97 13.55
C THR A 25 0.41 -10.06 12.67
N ALA A 26 1.00 -9.01 12.12
CA ALA A 26 0.35 -8.10 11.21
C ALA A 26 0.06 -8.88 9.93
N THR A 27 -1.20 -8.90 9.51
CA THR A 27 -1.58 -9.47 8.22
C THR A 27 -0.79 -8.73 7.14
N PRO A 28 -0.03 -9.44 6.28
CA PRO A 28 0.76 -8.79 5.25
C PRO A 28 -0.16 -7.98 4.31
N PRO A 29 0.30 -6.83 3.81
CA PRO A 29 -0.51 -5.96 2.97
C PRO A 29 -0.87 -6.67 1.66
N PRO A 30 -1.97 -6.28 0.97
CA PRO A 30 -2.45 -6.99 -0.22
C PRO A 30 -1.46 -7.11 -1.40
N TRP A 31 -0.41 -6.28 -1.40
CA TRP A 31 0.64 -6.34 -2.41
C TRP A 31 1.71 -7.39 -2.10
N ALA A 32 1.90 -7.77 -0.83
CA ALA A 32 2.88 -8.75 -0.42
C ALA A 32 2.46 -10.15 -0.92
N PRO A 33 3.39 -10.99 -1.38
CA PRO A 33 3.08 -12.34 -1.86
C PRO A 33 2.43 -13.22 -0.78
N ALA A 34 1.49 -14.08 -1.18
CA ALA A 34 0.80 -15.03 -0.29
C ALA A 34 1.67 -16.22 0.12
N HIS A 35 2.70 -16.57 -0.67
CA HIS A 35 3.69 -17.61 -0.37
C HIS A 35 5.05 -16.94 -0.22
N GLY A 36 5.60 -17.06 1.00
CA GLY A 36 6.59 -16.15 1.57
C GLY A 36 7.90 -16.01 0.80
N TYR A 37 8.43 -14.80 0.86
CA TYR A 37 9.85 -14.57 0.67
C TYR A 37 10.66 -15.52 1.57
N ARG A 38 11.74 -16.08 1.02
CA ARG A 38 12.58 -17.09 1.70
C ARG A 38 12.98 -16.57 3.09
N ALA A 39 13.18 -17.48 4.05
CA ALA A 39 13.50 -17.18 5.47
C ALA A 39 14.69 -16.22 5.73
N LYS A 40 15.39 -15.77 4.68
CA LYS A 40 16.52 -14.84 4.69
C LYS A 40 16.11 -13.39 4.42
N THR A 41 14.92 -13.13 3.89
CA THR A 41 14.47 -11.79 3.51
C THR A 41 13.67 -11.16 4.64
N ARG A 42 14.26 -10.15 5.30
CA ARG A 42 13.58 -9.40 6.36
C ARG A 42 12.88 -8.14 5.84
N HIS A 43 13.49 -7.45 4.88
CA HIS A 43 12.96 -6.18 4.38
C HIS A 43 12.72 -6.22 2.87
N ILE A 44 11.71 -5.48 2.42
CA ILE A 44 11.48 -5.17 1.02
C ILE A 44 11.75 -3.69 0.84
N TYR A 45 12.67 -3.34 -0.05
CA TYR A 45 13.00 -1.98 -0.41
C TYR A 45 12.31 -1.56 -1.70
N PHE A 46 11.68 -0.39 -1.68
CA PHE A 46 11.00 0.23 -2.81
C PHE A 46 11.86 1.37 -3.37
N PRO A 47 12.76 1.12 -4.34
CA PRO A 47 13.79 2.08 -4.72
C PRO A 47 13.24 3.38 -5.31
N GLN A 48 12.13 3.34 -6.04
CA GLN A 48 11.55 4.54 -6.67
C GLN A 48 10.87 5.48 -5.66
N GLN A 49 10.41 4.94 -4.52
CA GLN A 49 9.73 5.70 -3.47
C GLN A 49 10.60 5.86 -2.22
N ASN A 50 11.77 5.23 -2.18
CA ASN A 50 12.74 5.30 -1.11
C ASN A 50 12.16 4.97 0.29
N PHE A 51 11.46 3.84 0.40
CA PHE A 51 10.99 3.31 1.68
C PHE A 51 11.17 1.80 1.77
N TYR A 52 11.05 1.29 2.99
CA TYR A 52 11.16 -0.13 3.30
C TYR A 52 9.84 -0.67 3.85
N TYR A 53 9.63 -1.96 3.69
CA TYR A 53 8.64 -2.71 4.43
C TYR A 53 9.36 -3.83 5.18
N ASP A 54 9.22 -3.88 6.51
CA ASP A 54 9.73 -4.97 7.35
C ASP A 54 8.68 -6.09 7.37
N LEU A 55 9.04 -7.26 6.85
CA LEU A 55 8.18 -8.44 6.76
C LEU A 55 7.90 -9.06 8.13
N HIS A 56 8.84 -8.97 9.08
CA HIS A 56 8.71 -9.56 10.41
C HIS A 56 7.79 -8.71 11.27
N ARG A 57 7.95 -7.39 11.20
CA ARG A 57 7.17 -6.44 12.02
C ARG A 57 5.88 -5.99 11.34
N GLY A 58 5.76 -6.20 10.03
CA GLY A 58 4.62 -5.77 9.23
C GLY A 58 4.45 -4.25 9.16
N VAL A 59 5.55 -3.51 9.11
CA VAL A 59 5.57 -2.04 9.15
C VAL A 59 6.35 -1.44 7.99
N TYR A 60 5.93 -0.26 7.57
CA TYR A 60 6.63 0.60 6.62
C TYR A 60 7.62 1.50 7.35
N LEU A 61 8.83 1.62 6.81
CA LEU A 61 9.84 2.57 7.26
C LEU A 61 10.13 3.56 6.14
N TYR A 62 9.89 4.84 6.38
CA TYR A 62 9.99 5.89 5.36
C TYR A 62 10.46 7.21 5.95
N MET A 63 10.93 8.11 5.10
CA MET A 63 11.41 9.42 5.51
C MET A 63 10.25 10.43 5.54
N THR A 64 10.09 11.14 6.65
CA THR A 64 9.19 12.31 6.79
C THR A 64 10.04 13.49 7.24
N GLY A 65 10.14 14.52 6.40
CA GLY A 65 11.14 15.58 6.57
C GLY A 65 12.55 14.98 6.53
N GLN A 66 13.28 15.09 7.64
CA GLN A 66 14.63 14.56 7.82
C GLN A 66 14.67 13.29 8.69
N ASN A 67 13.51 12.83 9.17
CA ASN A 67 13.42 11.73 10.12
C ASN A 67 12.87 10.46 9.47
N TRP A 68 13.44 9.31 9.83
CA TRP A 68 12.86 8.02 9.52
C TRP A 68 11.76 7.70 10.52
N VAL A 69 10.60 7.33 10.01
CA VAL A 69 9.41 6.99 10.79
C VAL A 69 8.96 5.59 10.45
N THR A 70 8.30 4.94 11.42
CA THR A 70 7.71 3.61 11.27
C THR A 70 6.19 3.73 11.32
N SER A 71 5.48 3.05 10.42
CA SER A 71 4.02 3.06 10.38
C SER A 71 3.47 1.71 9.91
N VAL A 72 2.32 1.31 10.43
CA VAL A 72 1.55 0.16 9.91
C VAL A 72 0.86 0.48 8.58
N ALA A 73 0.66 1.76 8.27
CA ALA A 73 0.04 2.22 7.04
C ALA A 73 1.09 2.67 6.02
N ILE A 74 0.79 2.44 4.74
CA ILE A 74 1.58 3.00 3.64
C ILE A 74 1.62 4.54 3.77
N PRO A 75 2.76 5.20 3.48
CA PRO A 75 2.84 6.65 3.45
C PRO A 75 1.77 7.23 2.52
N THR A 76 1.06 8.27 2.97
CA THR A 76 -0.06 8.84 2.21
C THR A 76 0.33 9.25 0.79
N VAL A 77 1.55 9.79 0.62
CA VAL A 77 2.11 10.17 -0.68
C VAL A 77 2.22 9.00 -1.67
N TYR A 78 2.26 7.76 -1.18
CA TYR A 78 2.38 6.53 -1.98
C TYR A 78 1.11 5.68 -1.99
N ARG A 79 0.02 6.11 -1.33
CA ARG A 79 -1.23 5.34 -1.21
C ARG A 79 -1.87 4.99 -2.57
N ASN A 80 -1.63 5.81 -3.58
CA ASN A 80 -2.16 5.62 -4.95
C ASN A 80 -1.19 4.87 -5.88
N ILE A 81 -0.08 4.37 -5.35
CA ILE A 81 0.90 3.59 -6.11
C ILE A 81 0.55 2.11 -6.00
N ASN A 82 0.50 1.41 -7.12
CA ASN A 82 0.33 -0.04 -7.11
C ASN A 82 1.65 -0.71 -6.75
N LEU A 83 1.83 -1.02 -5.46
CA LEU A 83 3.06 -1.61 -4.94
C LEU A 83 3.38 -2.99 -5.53
N ARG A 84 2.40 -3.71 -6.10
CA ARG A 84 2.62 -5.02 -6.74
C ARG A 84 3.41 -4.95 -8.04
N VAL A 85 3.45 -3.79 -8.70
CA VAL A 85 4.05 -3.62 -10.04
C VAL A 85 5.23 -2.66 -10.09
N VAL A 86 5.45 -1.90 -9.01
CA VAL A 86 6.70 -1.13 -8.87
C VAL A 86 7.85 -2.08 -8.56
N PRO A 87 9.09 -1.71 -8.90
CA PRO A 87 10.26 -2.49 -8.51
C PRO A 87 10.33 -2.70 -6.99
N GLN A 88 10.59 -3.94 -6.60
CA GLN A 88 10.76 -4.38 -5.23
C GLN A 88 12.10 -5.09 -5.11
N ILE A 89 12.89 -4.74 -4.10
CA ILE A 89 14.19 -5.36 -3.84
C ILE A 89 14.13 -6.06 -2.50
N GLU A 90 14.33 -7.37 -2.50
CA GLU A 90 14.48 -8.15 -1.29
C GLU A 90 15.81 -7.83 -0.61
N MET A 91 15.75 -7.54 0.69
CA MET A 91 16.91 -7.14 1.49
C MET A 91 17.04 -8.09 2.68
N SER A 92 18.10 -8.88 2.66
CA SER A 92 18.53 -9.74 3.77
C SER A 92 19.41 -8.94 4.75
N ILE A 93 18.84 -7.89 5.36
CA ILE A 93 19.53 -7.10 6.38
C ILE A 93 18.94 -7.46 7.74
N HIS A 94 19.79 -7.97 8.64
CA HIS A 94 19.43 -8.39 9.99
C HIS A 94 19.48 -7.20 10.98
N THR A 95 18.78 -6.11 10.69
CA THR A 95 18.61 -4.98 11.62
C THR A 95 17.24 -4.34 11.46
N ASP A 96 16.64 -3.86 12.55
CA ASP A 96 15.41 -3.05 12.55
C ASP A 96 15.53 -1.70 11.83
N TYR A 97 16.75 -1.29 11.51
CA TYR A 97 17.06 0.04 10.98
C TYR A 97 17.75 -0.05 9.61
N PRO A 98 17.12 -0.66 8.58
CA PRO A 98 17.71 -0.84 7.25
C PRO A 98 18.08 0.50 6.59
N TYR A 99 17.40 1.57 6.99
CA TYR A 99 17.62 2.91 6.49
C TYR A 99 18.97 3.54 6.90
N LYS A 100 19.69 2.98 7.88
CA LYS A 100 21.07 3.40 8.17
C LYS A 100 21.99 3.27 6.95
N TYR A 101 21.67 2.35 6.04
CA TYR A 101 22.38 2.11 4.79
C TYR A 101 21.65 2.68 3.56
N ASN A 102 20.65 3.55 3.76
CA ASN A 102 19.79 4.05 2.70
C ASN A 102 20.56 4.70 1.56
N HIS A 103 21.62 5.46 1.85
CA HIS A 103 22.48 6.07 0.84
C HIS A 103 23.04 5.02 -0.15
N LYS A 104 23.51 3.86 0.34
CA LYS A 104 24.01 2.77 -0.50
C LYS A 104 22.88 2.11 -1.30
N HIS A 105 21.74 1.88 -0.66
CA HIS A 105 20.58 1.26 -1.30
C HIS A 105 20.03 2.13 -2.43
N ARG A 106 19.93 3.44 -2.20
CA ARG A 106 19.54 4.41 -3.23
C ARG A 106 20.54 4.40 -4.38
N ALA A 107 21.83 4.54 -4.10
CA ALA A 107 22.84 4.54 -5.17
C ALA A 107 22.81 3.25 -6.01
N LYS A 108 22.63 2.09 -5.37
CA LYS A 108 22.65 0.79 -6.03
C LYS A 108 21.39 0.48 -6.85
N TYR A 109 20.21 0.82 -6.33
CA TYR A 109 18.93 0.35 -6.89
C TYR A 109 18.10 1.45 -7.53
N TRP A 110 18.52 2.71 -7.44
CA TRP A 110 17.85 3.80 -8.14
C TRP A 110 18.03 3.66 -9.65
N ASN A 111 16.91 3.64 -10.38
CA ASN A 111 16.90 3.60 -11.83
C ASN A 111 15.84 4.56 -12.38
N SER A 112 16.30 5.66 -12.98
CA SER A 112 15.46 6.71 -13.55
C SER A 112 14.68 6.24 -14.78
N LYS A 113 15.24 5.35 -15.59
CA LYS A 113 14.58 4.77 -16.78
C LYS A 113 13.37 3.94 -16.37
N THR A 114 13.56 3.03 -15.41
CA THR A 114 12.46 2.18 -14.88
C THR A 114 11.35 3.03 -14.29
N GLN A 115 11.68 4.11 -13.58
CA GLN A 115 10.69 5.03 -13.03
C GLN A 115 9.90 5.75 -14.13
N LYS A 116 10.59 6.26 -15.17
CA LYS A 116 9.97 6.91 -16.32
C LYS A 116 9.03 5.95 -17.07
N GLU A 117 9.45 4.71 -17.28
CA GLU A 117 8.63 3.68 -17.93
C GLU A 117 7.39 3.32 -17.11
N TYR A 118 7.54 3.19 -15.78
CA TYR A 118 6.41 2.96 -14.88
C TYR A 118 5.34 4.06 -15.00
N TYR A 119 5.74 5.33 -14.89
CA TYR A 119 4.80 6.46 -15.00
C TYR A 119 4.18 6.57 -16.40
N LYS A 120 4.94 6.30 -17.47
CA LYS A 120 4.38 6.21 -18.84
C LYS A 120 3.30 5.14 -18.96
N ARG A 121 3.53 3.95 -18.39
CA ARG A 121 2.55 2.84 -18.40
C ARG A 121 1.31 3.19 -17.60
N MET A 122 1.48 3.79 -16.41
CA MET A 122 0.36 4.26 -15.59
C MET A 122 -0.49 5.31 -16.31
N GLU A 123 0.15 6.26 -17.00
CA GLU A 123 -0.56 7.28 -17.77
C GLU A 123 -1.34 6.69 -18.94
N LYS A 124 -0.76 5.70 -19.65
CA LYS A 124 -1.46 4.96 -20.71
C LYS A 124 -2.69 4.23 -20.15
N ASN A 125 -2.54 3.52 -19.04
CA ASN A 125 -3.63 2.79 -18.39
C ASN A 125 -4.73 3.74 -17.91
N ARG A 126 -4.37 4.90 -17.33
CA ARG A 126 -5.31 5.95 -16.92
C ARG A 126 -6.13 6.47 -18.09
N LYS A 127 -5.49 6.78 -19.22
CA LYS A 127 -6.16 7.20 -20.45
C LYS A 127 -7.10 6.13 -21.00
N ALA A 128 -6.67 4.87 -21.01
CA ALA A 128 -7.51 3.75 -21.43
C ALA A 128 -8.75 3.61 -20.54
N TYR A 129 -8.59 3.62 -19.22
CA TYR A 129 -9.71 3.59 -18.26
C TYR A 129 -10.69 4.76 -18.47
N GLN A 130 -10.18 5.99 -18.62
CA GLN A 130 -11.03 7.16 -18.88
C GLN A 130 -11.84 7.01 -20.18
N LYS A 131 -11.23 6.43 -21.23
CA LYS A 131 -11.91 6.17 -22.49
C LYS A 131 -13.04 5.14 -22.32
N GLU A 132 -12.79 4.05 -21.61
CA GLU A 132 -13.79 3.03 -21.30
C GLU A 132 -14.95 3.61 -20.47
N MET A 133 -14.65 4.40 -19.44
CA MET A 133 -15.67 5.07 -18.62
C MET A 133 -16.55 6.03 -19.44
N LYS A 134 -15.95 6.82 -20.33
CA LYS A 134 -16.71 7.71 -21.24
C LYS A 134 -17.60 6.92 -22.19
N LYS A 135 -17.13 5.78 -22.71
CA LYS A 135 -17.91 4.89 -23.57
C LYS A 135 -19.09 4.29 -22.80
N ALA A 136 -18.83 3.72 -21.63
CA ALA A 136 -19.85 3.16 -20.75
C ALA A 136 -20.93 4.20 -20.38
N GLN A 137 -20.53 5.42 -20.05
CA GLN A 137 -21.45 6.52 -19.77
C GLN A 137 -22.32 6.89 -20.99
N LYS A 138 -21.72 6.97 -22.17
CA LYS A 138 -22.46 7.23 -23.42
C LYS A 138 -23.47 6.13 -23.73
N ASP A 139 -23.08 4.87 -23.54
CA ASP A 139 -23.93 3.71 -23.77
C ASP A 139 -25.08 3.64 -22.76
N TYR A 140 -24.81 3.94 -21.49
CA TYR A 140 -25.83 4.12 -20.46
C TYR A 140 -26.85 5.18 -20.87
N TYR A 141 -26.40 6.37 -21.27
CA TYR A 141 -27.29 7.46 -21.69
C TYR A 141 -28.15 7.08 -22.90
N LYS A 142 -27.56 6.43 -23.92
CA LYS A 142 -28.31 5.92 -25.09
C LYS A 142 -29.38 4.91 -24.70
N ARG A 143 -29.03 3.93 -23.86
CA ARG A 143 -29.97 2.90 -23.36
C ARG A 143 -31.11 3.54 -22.58
N SER A 144 -30.79 4.47 -21.68
CA SER A 144 -31.77 5.24 -20.91
C SER A 144 -32.74 6.00 -21.83
N LYS A 145 -32.23 6.80 -22.79
CA LYS A 145 -33.07 7.53 -23.75
C LYS A 145 -33.98 6.61 -24.57
N LYS A 146 -33.48 5.45 -25.00
CA LYS A 146 -34.28 4.44 -25.72
C LYS A 146 -35.39 3.85 -24.84
N ALA A 147 -35.08 3.53 -23.57
CA ALA A 147 -36.06 3.03 -22.61
C ALA A 147 -37.15 4.07 -22.34
N THR A 148 -36.78 5.34 -22.13
CA THR A 148 -37.71 6.46 -21.93
C THR A 148 -38.63 6.64 -23.14
N LYS A 149 -38.08 6.63 -24.36
CA LYS A 149 -38.90 6.73 -25.60
C LYS A 149 -39.87 5.56 -25.73
N LYS A 150 -39.44 4.33 -25.38
CA LYS A 150 -40.31 3.13 -25.37
C LYS A 150 -41.45 3.28 -24.35
N TYR A 151 -41.16 3.78 -23.15
CA TYR A 151 -42.14 4.01 -22.09
C TYR A 151 -43.26 4.97 -22.55
N TYR A 152 -42.89 6.16 -23.03
CA TYR A 152 -43.87 7.14 -23.50
C TYR A 152 -44.66 6.67 -24.73
N LYS A 153 -44.02 5.95 -25.68
CA LYS A 153 -44.72 5.38 -26.83
C LYS A 153 -45.80 4.37 -26.41
N ASN A 154 -45.51 3.53 -25.42
CA ASN A 154 -46.46 2.51 -24.96
C ASN A 154 -47.61 3.13 -24.13
N ASN A 155 -47.32 4.10 -23.27
CA ASN A 155 -48.35 4.76 -22.46
C ASN A 155 -49.19 5.78 -23.23
N GLY A 156 -48.62 6.43 -24.26
CA GLY A 156 -49.38 7.27 -25.19
C GLY A 156 -50.36 6.48 -26.07
N LYS A 157 -50.02 5.22 -26.40
CA LYS A 157 -50.95 4.31 -27.09
C LYS A 157 -52.09 3.83 -26.19
N LYS A 158 -51.83 3.53 -24.91
CA LYS A 158 -52.87 3.14 -23.94
C LYS A 158 -53.94 4.21 -23.70
N LYS A 159 -53.62 5.50 -23.88
CA LYS A 159 -54.59 6.60 -23.72
C LYS A 159 -55.53 6.81 -24.92
N ARG A 160 -55.26 6.23 -26.11
CA ARG A 160 -56.10 6.40 -27.31
C ARG A 160 -57.20 5.35 -27.46
N TYR A 161 -57.22 4.34 -26.60
CA TYR A 161 -58.22 3.26 -26.57
C TYR A 161 -59.10 3.32 -25.32
N ARG A 162 -59.20 4.49 -24.69
CA ARG A 162 -60.07 4.77 -23.55
C ARG A 162 -61.01 5.90 -23.90
#